data_AF-B7XSW0-F1
#
_entry.id   AF-B7XSW0-F1
#
_cell.length_a   1.000
_cell.length_b   1.000
_cell.length_c   1.000
_cell.angle_alpha   90.00
_cell.angle_beta   90.00
_cell.angle_gamma   90.00
#
_symmetry.space_group_name_H-M   'P 1'
#
loop_
_entity.id
_entity.type
_entity.pdbx_description
1 polymer ?
#
loop_
_entity_poly.entity_id
_entity_poly.type
_entity_poly.pdbx_seq_one_letter_code
_entity_poly.pdbx_strand_id
1 'polypeptide(L)'
;MNDLNFKKQKLNRILTIRTYHRKLSERDLMNINKKISKINQFSDGIPNLLKSLSSFDALSIRGYIDYLNYKKKQNFKILEELRKHYNECYDIYVDKYREEKKIKILIKTLNNFIIKNREKKESLLLDEYVNYKVCQNLRIESE
;
A
#
# COMPACT_ATOMS: atom_id res chain seq x y z
N MET A 1 -28.74 9.58 14.53
CA MET A 1 -27.73 9.17 13.51
C MET A 1 -27.87 7.68 13.29
N ASN A 2 -28.09 7.20 12.06
CA ASN A 2 -28.31 5.76 11.79
C ASN A 2 -27.12 4.92 12.31
N ASP A 3 -27.38 3.81 13.03
CA ASP A 3 -26.34 2.94 13.62
C ASP A 3 -25.27 2.50 12.59
N LEU A 4 -25.72 2.25 11.35
CA LEU A 4 -24.85 1.93 10.21
C LEU A 4 -23.90 3.07 9.81
N ASN A 5 -24.35 4.34 9.90
CA ASN A 5 -23.52 5.50 9.61
C ASN A 5 -22.44 5.68 10.69
N PHE A 6 -22.76 5.41 11.95
CA PHE A 6 -21.79 5.43 13.05
C PHE A 6 -20.73 4.33 12.88
N LYS A 7 -21.15 3.10 12.57
CA LYS A 7 -20.23 1.98 12.24
C LYS A 7 -19.31 2.32 11.07
N LYS A 8 -19.83 2.95 10.02
CA LYS A 8 -19.04 3.42 8.87
C LYS A 8 -17.97 4.44 9.27
N GLN A 9 -18.31 5.42 10.09
CA GLN A 9 -17.34 6.40 10.57
C GLN A 9 -16.23 5.76 11.42
N LYS A 10 -16.58 4.79 12.29
CA LYS A 10 -15.60 4.05 13.10
C LYS A 10 -14.63 3.27 12.21
N LEU A 11 -15.13 2.55 11.20
CA LEU A 11 -14.29 1.82 10.25
C LEU A 11 -13.38 2.76 9.43
N ASN A 12 -13.88 3.92 9.00
CA ASN A 12 -13.06 4.91 8.30
C ASN A 12 -11.91 5.43 9.18
N ARG A 13 -12.14 5.69 10.46
CA ARG A 13 -11.07 6.09 11.40
C ARG A 13 -10.01 4.99 11.52
N ILE A 14 -10.43 3.73 11.68
CA ILE A 14 -9.53 2.58 11.73
C ILE A 14 -8.73 2.47 10.42
N LEU A 15 -9.37 2.68 9.27
CA LEU A 15 -8.71 2.64 7.97
C LEU A 15 -7.61 3.70 7.86
N THR A 16 -7.86 4.92 8.32
CA THR A 16 -6.86 6.01 8.32
C THR A 16 -5.63 5.61 9.14
N ILE A 17 -5.83 5.09 10.35
CA ILE A 17 -4.73 4.65 11.23
C ILE A 17 -3.93 3.51 10.58
N ARG A 18 -4.60 2.49 10.04
CA ARG A 18 -3.95 1.36 9.37
C ARG A 18 -3.15 1.80 8.14
N THR A 19 -3.73 2.70 7.34
CA THR A 19 -3.08 3.27 6.16
C THR A 19 -1.80 4.02 6.54
N TYR A 20 -1.84 4.78 7.64
CA TYR A 20 -0.68 5.48 8.16
C TYR A 20 0.44 4.51 8.56
N HIS A 21 0.12 3.47 9.35
CA HIS A 21 1.11 2.48 9.76
C HIS A 21 1.70 1.69 8.59
N ARG A 22 0.90 1.37 7.56
CA ARG A 22 1.39 0.74 6.34
C ARG A 22 2.38 1.66 5.61
N LYS A 23 2.03 2.94 5.44
CA LYS A 23 2.91 3.93 4.81
C LYS A 23 4.24 4.10 5.56
N LEU A 24 4.23 3.99 6.89
CA LEU A 24 5.48 3.99 7.67
C LEU A 24 6.36 2.79 7.31
N SER A 25 5.83 1.57 7.33
CA SER A 25 6.61 0.38 6.92
C SER A 25 7.08 0.42 5.47
N GLU A 26 6.31 1.04 4.57
CA GLU A 26 6.70 1.26 3.18
C GLU A 26 7.94 2.18 3.08
N ARG A 27 8.01 3.22 3.93
CA ARG A 27 9.19 4.09 3.99
C ARG A 27 10.42 3.36 4.49
N ASP A 28 10.28 2.44 5.45
CA ASP A 28 11.38 1.64 5.96
C ASP A 28 11.98 0.78 4.83
N LEU A 29 11.14 0.11 4.04
CA LEU A 29 11.56 -0.63 2.85
C LEU A 29 12.25 0.26 1.82
N MET A 30 11.70 1.45 1.54
CA MET A 30 12.32 2.41 0.63
C MET A 30 13.70 2.86 1.12
N ASN A 31 13.89 3.04 2.42
CA ASN A 31 15.18 3.42 3.00
C ASN A 31 16.22 2.32 2.82
N ILE A 32 15.84 1.06 3.02
CA ILE A 32 16.72 -0.10 2.76
C ILE A 32 17.08 -0.16 1.28
N ASN A 33 16.09 -0.03 0.39
CA ASN A 33 16.32 -0.01 -1.06
C ASN A 33 17.26 1.13 -1.50
N LYS A 34 17.17 2.31 -0.89
CA LYS A 34 18.12 3.41 -1.14
C LYS A 34 19.56 3.03 -0.75
N LYS A 35 19.74 2.33 0.37
CA LYS A 35 21.07 1.85 0.79
C LYS A 35 21.62 0.81 -0.18
N ILE A 36 20.80 -0.16 -0.59
CA ILE A 36 21.16 -1.18 -1.59
C ILE A 36 21.53 -0.50 -2.93
N SER A 37 20.72 0.46 -3.38
CA SER A 37 20.96 1.20 -4.63
C SER A 37 22.30 1.92 -4.63
N LYS A 38 22.67 2.60 -3.54
CA LYS A 38 23.98 3.25 -3.41
C LYS A 38 25.15 2.28 -3.55
N ILE A 39 25.03 1.07 -3.00
CA ILE A 39 26.07 0.04 -3.09
C ILE A 39 26.18 -0.49 -4.53
N ASN A 40 25.04 -0.69 -5.20
CA ASN A 40 25.02 -1.12 -6.59
C ASN A 40 25.63 -0.06 -7.51
N GLN A 41 25.26 1.21 -7.34
CA GLN A 41 25.84 2.33 -8.09
C GLN A 41 27.36 2.42 -7.96
N PHE A 42 27.90 2.17 -6.76
CA PHE A 42 29.35 2.08 -6.58
C PHE A 42 29.95 0.97 -7.46
N SER A 43 29.33 -0.20 -7.47
CA SER A 43 29.81 -1.36 -8.23
C SER A 43 29.73 -1.12 -9.75
N ASP A 44 28.64 -0.51 -10.20
CA ASP A 44 28.40 -0.17 -11.62
C ASP A 44 29.35 0.94 -12.11
N GLY A 45 29.84 1.79 -11.20
CA GLY A 45 30.82 2.84 -11.50
C GLY A 45 32.27 2.37 -11.63
N ILE A 46 32.60 1.16 -11.16
CA ILE A 46 33.98 0.62 -11.16
C ILE A 46 34.60 0.60 -12.57
N PRO A 47 33.93 0.14 -13.64
CA PRO A 47 34.52 0.11 -14.98
C PRO A 47 34.91 1.50 -15.50
N ASN A 48 34.11 2.53 -15.21
CA ASN A 48 34.41 3.90 -15.61
C ASN A 48 35.56 4.49 -14.80
N LEU A 49 35.62 4.20 -13.50
CA LEU A 49 36.75 4.58 -12.64
C LEU A 49 38.05 3.94 -13.14
N LEU A 50 38.03 2.66 -13.51
CA LEU A 50 39.20 1.97 -14.06
C LEU A 50 39.67 2.58 -15.39
N LYS A 51 38.76 2.98 -16.27
CA LYS A 51 39.10 3.68 -17.52
C LYS A 51 39.81 5.01 -17.28
N SER A 52 39.44 5.73 -16.21
CA SER A 52 40.09 7.02 -15.87
C SER A 52 41.52 6.89 -15.31
N LEU A 53 41.97 5.67 -15.02
CA LEU A 53 43.30 5.41 -14.44
C LEU A 53 44.39 5.13 -15.49
N SER A 54 44.07 5.18 -16.79
CA SER A 54 45.00 4.81 -17.88
C SER A 54 46.28 5.67 -17.93
N SER A 55 46.28 6.86 -17.34
CA SER A 55 47.43 7.77 -17.29
C SER A 55 48.31 7.63 -16.04
N PHE A 56 47.96 6.73 -15.09
CA PHE A 56 48.69 6.55 -13.84
C PHE A 56 49.73 5.42 -13.95
N ASP A 57 50.71 5.42 -13.06
CA ASP A 57 51.72 4.36 -13.00
C ASP A 57 51.14 3.03 -12.49
N ALA A 58 51.81 1.93 -12.84
CA ALA A 58 51.31 0.58 -12.56
C ALA A 58 51.14 0.27 -11.07
N LEU A 59 51.97 0.84 -10.19
CA LEU A 59 51.87 0.62 -8.73
C LEU A 59 50.62 1.30 -8.17
N SER A 60 50.36 2.55 -8.56
CA SER A 60 49.15 3.28 -8.17
C SER A 60 47.87 2.58 -8.66
N ILE A 61 47.85 2.11 -9.91
CA ILE A 61 46.72 1.36 -10.47
C ILE A 61 46.47 0.09 -9.65
N ARG A 62 47.53 -0.67 -9.33
CA ARG A 62 47.41 -1.91 -8.54
C ARG A 62 46.86 -1.64 -7.13
N GLY A 63 47.39 -0.66 -6.42
CA GLY A 63 46.91 -0.29 -5.09
C GLY A 63 45.44 0.15 -5.09
N TYR A 64 45.00 0.85 -6.14
CA TYR A 64 43.61 1.24 -6.29
C TYR A 64 42.69 0.04 -6.58
N ILE A 65 43.12 -0.90 -7.43
CA ILE A 65 42.39 -2.16 -7.67
C ILE A 65 42.23 -2.96 -6.37
N ASP A 66 43.29 -3.05 -5.56
CA ASP A 66 43.24 -3.74 -4.27
C ASP A 66 42.24 -3.08 -3.31
N TYR A 67 42.22 -1.74 -3.26
CA TYR A 67 41.21 -0.98 -2.51
C TYR A 67 39.78 -1.27 -3.02
N LEU A 68 39.55 -1.23 -4.33
CA LEU A 68 38.24 -1.50 -4.91
C LEU A 68 37.77 -2.92 -4.58
N ASN A 69 38.65 -3.91 -4.68
CA ASN A 69 38.36 -5.30 -4.33
C ASN A 69 38.03 -5.45 -2.85
N TYR A 70 38.80 -4.81 -1.97
CA TYR A 70 38.51 -4.77 -0.53
C TYR A 70 37.13 -4.17 -0.25
N LYS A 71 36.84 -3.01 -0.83
CA LYS A 71 35.55 -2.33 -0.65
C LYS A 71 34.39 -3.13 -1.22
N LYS A 72 34.57 -3.78 -2.37
CA LYS A 72 33.58 -4.68 -2.97
C LYS A 72 33.24 -5.84 -2.01
N LYS A 73 34.25 -6.46 -1.40
CA LYS A 73 34.06 -7.53 -0.41
C LYS A 73 33.27 -7.06 0.82
N GLN A 74 33.53 -5.86 1.32
CA GLN A 74 32.77 -5.27 2.43
C GLN A 74 31.32 -4.98 2.03
N ASN A 75 31.12 -4.40 0.84
CA ASN A 75 29.80 -4.11 0.29
C ASN A 75 28.93 -5.38 0.14
N PHE A 76 29.52 -6.51 -0.26
CA PHE A 76 28.79 -7.78 -0.33
C PHE A 76 28.22 -8.22 1.01
N LYS A 77 29.02 -8.12 2.10
CA LYS A 77 28.54 -8.45 3.45
C LYS A 77 27.39 -7.54 3.87
N ILE A 78 27.54 -6.22 3.64
CA ILE A 78 26.49 -5.25 3.94
C ILE A 78 25.22 -5.53 3.13
N LEU A 79 25.34 -5.91 1.85
CA LEU A 79 24.18 -6.26 1.01
C LEU A 79 23.44 -7.49 1.53
N GLU A 80 24.14 -8.49 2.03
CA GLU A 80 23.53 -9.68 2.61
C GLU A 80 22.71 -9.32 3.85
N GLU A 81 23.25 -8.52 4.76
CA GLU A 81 22.55 -8.01 5.94
C GLU A 81 21.33 -7.15 5.55
N LEU A 82 21.50 -6.24 4.58
CA LEU A 82 20.41 -5.39 4.10
C LEU A 82 19.30 -6.20 3.45
N ARG A 83 19.61 -7.27 2.71
CA ARG A 83 18.60 -8.17 2.12
C ARG A 83 17.83 -8.93 3.19
N LYS A 84 18.52 -9.44 4.21
CA LYS A 84 17.86 -10.09 5.35
C LYS A 84 16.92 -9.12 6.05
N HIS A 85 17.41 -7.93 6.38
CA HIS A 85 16.61 -6.89 7.02
C HIS A 85 15.44 -6.41 6.14
N TYR A 86 15.64 -6.34 4.82
CA TYR A 86 14.57 -6.03 3.87
C TYR A 86 13.43 -7.04 3.97
N ASN A 87 13.74 -8.33 3.99
CA ASN A 87 12.73 -9.39 4.08
C ASN A 87 11.93 -9.29 5.39
N GLU A 88 12.61 -9.07 6.52
CA GLU A 88 11.95 -8.86 7.82
C GLU A 88 10.98 -7.67 7.78
N CYS A 89 11.42 -6.53 7.22
CA CYS A 89 10.55 -5.36 7.03
C CYS A 89 9.41 -5.63 6.03
N TYR A 90 9.64 -6.48 5.03
CA TYR A 90 8.68 -6.79 3.99
C TYR A 90 7.51 -7.60 4.55
N ASP A 91 7.80 -8.59 5.40
CA ASP A 91 6.77 -9.38 6.08
C ASP A 91 5.87 -8.47 6.93
N ILE A 92 6.46 -7.57 7.71
CA ILE A 92 5.73 -6.56 8.51
C ILE A 92 4.85 -5.67 7.61
N TYR A 93 5.38 -5.24 6.47
CA TYR A 93 4.63 -4.44 5.51
C TYR A 93 3.42 -5.21 4.95
N VAL A 94 3.63 -6.48 4.55
CA VAL A 94 2.59 -7.33 3.98
C VAL A 94 1.46 -7.55 4.98
N ASP A 95 1.78 -7.79 6.25
CA ASP A 95 0.77 -7.95 7.29
C ASP A 95 -0.05 -6.67 7.50
N LYS A 96 0.61 -5.52 7.59
CA LYS A 96 -0.08 -4.21 7.67
C LYS A 96 -0.95 -3.95 6.44
N TYR A 97 -0.49 -4.31 5.24
CA TYR A 97 -1.25 -4.19 4.00
C TYR A 97 -2.49 -5.09 3.98
N ARG A 98 -2.36 -6.35 4.38
CA ARG A 98 -3.48 -7.30 4.48
C ARG A 98 -4.57 -6.77 5.41
N GLU A 99 -4.16 -6.25 6.56
CA GLU A 99 -5.07 -5.68 7.53
C GLU A 99 -5.78 -4.41 7.04
N GLU A 100 -5.07 -3.49 6.37
CA GLU A 100 -5.70 -2.34 5.70
C GLU A 100 -6.75 -2.81 4.68
N LYS A 101 -6.42 -3.84 3.89
CA LYS A 101 -7.30 -4.40 2.86
C LYS A 101 -8.56 -5.03 3.46
N LYS A 102 -8.47 -5.74 4.58
CA LYS A 102 -9.64 -6.27 5.32
C LYS A 102 -10.62 -5.15 5.68
N ILE A 103 -10.13 -4.05 6.24
CA ILE A 103 -10.97 -2.91 6.62
C ILE A 103 -11.63 -2.27 5.39
N LYS A 104 -10.90 -2.11 4.28
CA LYS A 104 -11.48 -1.62 3.01
C LYS A 104 -12.63 -2.49 2.52
N ILE A 105 -12.48 -3.82 2.58
CA ILE A 105 -13.54 -4.77 2.20
C ILE A 105 -14.75 -4.63 3.11
N LEU A 106 -14.55 -4.49 4.42
CA LEU A 106 -15.64 -4.28 5.38
C LEU A 106 -16.41 -2.98 5.08
N ILE A 107 -15.69 -1.88 4.81
CA ILE A 107 -16.33 -0.60 4.44
C ILE A 107 -17.12 -0.74 3.14
N LYS A 108 -16.57 -1.42 2.13
CA LYS A 108 -17.28 -1.68 0.85
C LYS A 108 -18.56 -2.48 1.09
N THR A 109 -18.48 -3.55 1.88
CA THR A 109 -19.63 -4.40 2.21
C THR A 109 -20.71 -3.62 2.96
N LEU A 110 -20.31 -2.81 3.94
CA LEU A 110 -21.23 -1.96 4.70
C LEU A 110 -21.92 -0.93 3.80
N ASN A 111 -21.19 -0.29 2.88
CA ASN A 111 -21.77 0.65 1.92
C ASN A 111 -22.81 -0.04 1.02
N ASN A 112 -22.49 -1.22 0.48
CA ASN A 112 -23.43 -1.98 -0.35
C ASN A 112 -24.70 -2.33 0.44
N PHE A 113 -24.57 -2.71 1.70
CA PHE A 113 -25.71 -2.99 2.57
C PHE A 113 -26.57 -1.75 2.82
N ILE A 114 -25.95 -0.60 3.09
CA ILE A 114 -26.67 0.67 3.26
C ILE A 114 -27.45 1.04 1.98
N ILE A 115 -26.83 0.88 0.81
CA ILE A 115 -27.47 1.15 -0.49
C ILE A 115 -28.68 0.24 -0.69
N LYS A 116 -28.50 -1.09 -0.55
CA LYS A 116 -29.58 -2.07 -0.72
C LYS A 116 -30.77 -1.83 0.23
N ASN A 117 -30.51 -1.43 1.47
CA ASN A 117 -31.58 -1.11 2.41
C ASN A 117 -32.34 0.18 2.02
N ARG A 118 -31.68 1.16 1.42
CA ARG A 118 -32.36 2.36 0.91
C ARG A 118 -33.23 2.02 -0.29
N GLU A 119 -32.71 1.28 -1.26
CA GLU A 119 -33.47 0.79 -2.42
C GLU A 119 -34.72 0.01 -1.99
N LYS A 120 -34.58 -0.91 -1.03
CA LYS A 120 -35.72 -1.66 -0.49
C LYS A 120 -36.77 -0.75 0.16
N LYS A 121 -36.33 0.28 0.90
CA LYS A 121 -37.25 1.22 1.57
C LYS A 121 -37.99 2.10 0.55
N GLU A 122 -37.28 2.59 -0.47
CA GLU A 122 -37.88 3.40 -1.54
C GLU A 122 -38.87 2.58 -2.38
N SER A 123 -38.54 1.31 -2.69
CA SER A 123 -39.46 0.39 -3.37
C SER A 123 -40.75 0.20 -2.59
N LEU A 124 -40.67 -0.06 -1.28
CA LEU A 124 -41.87 -0.24 -0.44
C LEU A 124 -42.75 1.00 -0.41
N LEU A 125 -42.16 2.20 -0.34
CA LEU A 125 -42.91 3.45 -0.38
C LEU A 125 -43.60 3.68 -1.74
N LEU A 126 -42.95 3.29 -2.84
CA LEU A 126 -43.54 3.33 -4.17
C LEU A 126 -44.71 2.35 -4.28
N ASP A 127 -44.55 1.12 -3.78
CA ASP A 127 -45.61 0.11 -3.77
C ASP A 127 -46.81 0.59 -2.95
N GLU A 128 -46.59 1.16 -1.76
CA GLU A 128 -47.63 1.78 -0.93
C GLU A 128 -48.34 2.92 -1.66
N TYR A 129 -47.59 3.80 -2.33
CA TYR A 129 -48.15 4.92 -3.09
C TYR A 129 -49.01 4.46 -4.27
N VAL A 130 -48.52 3.48 -5.05
CA VAL A 130 -49.26 2.88 -6.17
C VAL A 130 -50.55 2.24 -5.66
N ASN A 131 -50.47 1.43 -4.60
CA ASN A 131 -51.65 0.81 -3.99
C ASN A 131 -52.66 1.84 -3.51
N TYR A 132 -52.21 2.92 -2.86
CA TYR A 132 -53.09 4.02 -2.46
C TYR A 132 -53.81 4.65 -3.65
N LYS A 133 -53.09 4.91 -4.76
CA LYS A 133 -53.68 5.46 -5.99
C LYS A 133 -54.69 4.53 -6.63
N VAL A 134 -54.41 3.24 -6.70
CA VAL A 134 -55.36 2.23 -7.20
C VAL A 134 -56.63 2.21 -6.34
N CYS A 135 -56.49 2.18 -5.01
CA CYS A 135 -57.64 2.21 -4.10
C CYS A 135 -58.47 3.49 -4.23
N GLN A 136 -57.84 4.66 -4.45
CA GLN A 136 -58.57 5.90 -4.73
C GLN A 136 -59.39 5.81 -6.03
N ASN A 137 -58.79 5.30 -7.11
CA ASN A 137 -59.47 5.19 -8.40
C ASN A 137 -60.66 4.22 -8.35
N LEU A 138 -60.50 3.07 -7.68
CA LEU A 138 -61.60 2.12 -7.49
C LEU A 138 -62.77 2.70 -6.69
N ARG A 139 -62.49 3.60 -5.74
CA ARG A 139 -63.52 4.29 -4.96
C ARG A 139 -64.32 5.28 -5.80
N ILE A 140 -63.68 5.92 -6.77
CA ILE A 140 -64.31 6.86 -7.71
C ILE A 140 -65.17 6.12 -8.74
N GLU A 141 -64.78 4.91 -9.17
CA GLU A 141 -65.57 4.08 -10.10
C GLU A 141 -66.79 3.41 -9.45
N SER A 142 -66.87 3.40 -8.12
CA SER A 142 -67.98 2.82 -7.34
C SER A 142 -69.07 3.83 -6.92
N GLU A 143 -68.89 5.12 -7.22
CA GLU A 143 -69.87 6.21 -7.06
C GLU A 143 -70.54 6.53 -8.39
#